data_AF-A0A3M1KRM3-F1
#
_entry.id   AF-A0A3M1KRM3-F1
#
_cell.length_a   1.000
_cell.length_b   1.000
_cell.length_c   1.000
_cell.angle_alpha   90.00
_cell.angle_beta   90.00
_cell.angle_gamma   90.00
#
_symmetry.space_group_name_H-M   'P 1'
#
loop_
_entity.id
_entity.type
_entity.pdbx_description
1 polymer ?
#
loop_
_entity_poly.entity_id
_entity_poly.type
_entity_poly.pdbx_seq_one_letter_code
_entity_poly.pdbx_strand_id
1 'polypeptide(L)'
;MSRIKFLFLAGVLLCPAVQWAQKGFTTSWSNGFKVESADKEFQLKFGGRIHYDLAYFHLDDTLTARFGELKSGTEMRRVRFYNQGKIYGNVRYKLQLEFSGGGVSLKDVYVQFSKLPVVGNLRVGQMKEPFRLEVAASSNYMSFMERSYTLPFFPERNTGLLIFNDFGKHIGVEAGLFRNAGSDGNDKAAGTDYNFTARLTGN
;
A
#
# COMPACT_ATOMS: atom_id res chain seq x y z
N MET A 1 49.63 -65.77 5.86
CA MET A 1 49.05 -64.98 6.97
C MET A 1 49.03 -63.52 6.57
N SER A 2 47.84 -62.93 6.65
CA SER A 2 47.41 -61.61 6.18
C SER A 2 48.21 -60.44 6.77
N ARG A 3 48.57 -59.46 5.92
CA ARG A 3 48.69 -58.04 6.31
C ARG A 3 48.16 -57.15 5.19
N ILE A 4 46.92 -56.74 5.36
CA ILE A 4 46.19 -55.75 4.55
C ILE A 4 46.88 -54.39 4.68
N LYS A 5 47.29 -53.80 3.55
CA LYS A 5 47.68 -52.39 3.45
C LYS A 5 46.42 -51.57 3.16
N PHE A 6 46.01 -50.72 4.09
CA PHE A 6 44.96 -49.73 3.84
C PHE A 6 45.53 -48.63 2.94
N LEU A 7 45.12 -48.63 1.66
CA LEU A 7 45.18 -47.43 0.82
C LEU A 7 44.00 -46.53 1.22
N PHE A 8 44.29 -45.39 1.85
CA PHE A 8 43.33 -44.29 1.93
C PHE A 8 43.35 -43.56 0.58
N LEU A 9 42.38 -43.88 -0.27
CA LEU A 9 42.15 -43.20 -1.54
C LEU A 9 41.49 -41.85 -1.24
N ALA A 10 42.15 -40.77 -1.65
CA ALA A 10 41.63 -39.41 -1.63
C ALA A 10 40.41 -39.30 -2.57
N GLY A 11 39.21 -39.24 -1.99
CA GLY A 11 37.97 -38.90 -2.69
C GLY A 11 37.46 -37.56 -2.19
N VAL A 12 38.08 -36.46 -2.65
CA VAL A 12 37.51 -35.12 -2.45
C VAL A 12 36.25 -35.04 -3.30
N LEU A 13 35.09 -35.21 -2.65
CA LEU A 13 33.79 -34.84 -3.17
C LEU A 13 33.78 -33.32 -3.38
N LEU A 14 34.17 -32.88 -4.58
CA LEU A 14 33.83 -31.57 -5.13
C LEU A 14 32.32 -31.56 -5.40
N CYS A 15 31.54 -31.48 -4.33
CA CYS A 15 30.21 -30.91 -4.43
C CYS A 15 30.45 -29.43 -4.76
N PRO A 16 30.00 -28.89 -5.91
CA PRO A 16 29.96 -27.45 -6.05
C PRO A 16 28.98 -26.99 -4.99
N ALA A 17 29.51 -26.50 -3.86
CA ALA A 17 28.75 -25.65 -2.99
C ALA A 17 28.26 -24.53 -3.90
N VAL A 18 26.99 -24.61 -4.30
CA VAL A 18 26.27 -23.45 -4.79
C VAL A 18 26.33 -22.50 -3.61
N GLN A 19 27.35 -21.66 -3.65
CA GLN A 19 27.58 -20.63 -2.67
C GLN A 19 26.47 -19.65 -2.97
N TRP A 20 25.33 -19.84 -2.29
CA TRP A 20 24.33 -18.81 -2.15
C TRP A 20 25.09 -17.63 -1.60
N ALA A 21 25.50 -16.71 -2.49
CA ALA A 21 26.05 -15.45 -2.06
C ALA A 21 25.02 -14.90 -1.08
N GLN A 22 25.39 -14.79 0.20
CA GLN A 22 24.55 -14.11 1.17
C GLN A 22 24.34 -12.72 0.57
N LYS A 23 23.17 -12.50 -0.03
CA LYS A 23 22.79 -11.17 -0.49
C LYS A 23 22.75 -10.35 0.78
N GLY A 24 23.78 -9.54 0.98
CA GLY A 24 23.87 -8.68 2.16
C GLY A 24 22.64 -7.80 2.20
N PHE A 25 21.97 -7.75 3.35
CA PHE A 25 20.89 -6.83 3.58
C PHE A 25 21.39 -5.64 4.39
N THR A 26 21.05 -4.44 3.95
CA THR A 26 21.24 -3.23 4.74
C THR A 26 19.92 -2.87 5.40
N THR A 27 19.99 -2.30 6.59
CA THR A 27 18.82 -1.77 7.29
C THR A 27 18.98 -0.28 7.50
N SER A 28 17.88 0.46 7.45
CA SER A 28 17.89 1.90 7.67
C SER A 28 16.56 2.40 8.21
N TRP A 29 16.56 3.59 8.80
CA TRP A 29 15.35 4.29 9.21
C TRP A 29 15.14 5.55 8.36
N SER A 30 14.04 5.60 7.63
CA SER A 30 13.68 6.76 6.80
C SER A 30 12.17 6.77 6.58
N ASN A 31 11.47 7.49 7.47
CA ASN A 31 10.00 7.49 7.59
C ASN A 31 9.42 6.07 7.70
N GLY A 32 10.10 5.22 8.47
CA GLY A 32 9.83 3.78 8.62
C GLY A 32 11.11 2.94 8.56
N PHE A 33 11.03 1.71 9.06
CA PHE A 33 12.12 0.73 9.07
C PHE A 33 12.24 0.07 7.69
N LYS A 34 13.43 0.13 7.09
CA LYS A 34 13.70 -0.41 5.76
C LYS A 34 14.74 -1.52 5.83
N VAL A 35 14.56 -2.53 4.98
CA VAL A 35 15.50 -3.63 4.75
C VAL A 35 15.69 -3.76 3.24
N GLU A 36 16.92 -3.71 2.75
CA GLU A 36 17.22 -3.72 1.32
C GLU A 36 18.36 -4.67 1.01
N SER A 37 18.22 -5.50 -0.02
CA SER A 37 19.33 -6.32 -0.52
C SER A 37 20.34 -5.45 -1.27
N ALA A 38 21.62 -5.84 -1.25
CA ALA A 38 22.70 -5.13 -1.93
C ALA A 38 22.44 -4.91 -3.43
N ASP A 39 21.80 -5.86 -4.11
CA ASP A 39 21.41 -5.79 -5.52
C ASP A 39 20.08 -5.03 -5.76
N LYS A 40 19.41 -4.57 -4.70
CA LYS A 40 18.12 -3.88 -4.71
C LYS A 40 16.97 -4.70 -5.32
N GLU A 41 17.13 -6.00 -5.50
CA GLU A 41 16.06 -6.90 -5.97
C GLU A 41 14.98 -7.10 -4.91
N PHE A 42 15.37 -7.05 -3.63
CA PHE A 42 14.50 -7.17 -2.46
C PHE A 42 14.54 -5.90 -1.63
N GLN A 43 13.37 -5.34 -1.37
CA GLN A 43 13.19 -4.18 -0.50
C GLN A 43 11.96 -4.41 0.36
N LEU A 44 12.07 -4.18 1.66
CA LEU A 44 10.95 -4.17 2.59
C LEU A 44 10.94 -2.86 3.35
N LYS A 45 9.75 -2.32 3.60
CA LYS A 45 9.54 -1.16 4.46
C LYS A 45 8.36 -1.40 5.37
N PHE A 46 8.60 -1.25 6.67
CA PHE A 46 7.59 -1.22 7.71
C PHE A 46 7.41 0.21 8.17
N GLY A 47 6.16 0.60 8.39
CA GLY A 47 5.86 1.92 8.92
C GLY A 47 4.42 2.02 9.39
N GLY A 48 4.06 3.23 9.79
CA GLY A 48 2.72 3.50 10.26
C GLY A 48 2.49 4.98 10.41
N ARG A 49 1.35 5.33 10.99
CA ARG A 49 1.00 6.68 11.39
C ARG A 49 -0.12 6.66 12.41
N ILE A 50 -0.10 7.65 13.29
CA ILE A 50 -1.12 7.90 14.29
C ILE A 50 -1.52 9.36 14.13
N HIS A 51 -2.82 9.61 13.98
CA HIS A 51 -3.41 10.93 13.97
C HIS A 51 -4.44 10.96 15.11
N TYR A 52 -4.29 11.92 16.02
CA TYR A 52 -5.19 12.13 17.14
C TYR A 52 -5.69 13.57 17.09
N ASP A 53 -6.99 13.72 17.04
CA ASP A 53 -7.66 14.99 16.81
C ASP A 53 -8.47 15.37 18.04
N LEU A 54 -8.49 16.67 18.33
CA LEU A 54 -9.37 17.27 19.33
C LEU A 54 -10.12 18.40 18.63
N ALA A 55 -11.43 18.45 18.82
CA ALA A 55 -12.29 19.45 18.23
C ALA A 55 -13.17 20.09 19.29
N TYR A 56 -13.19 21.43 19.28
CA TYR A 56 -14.06 22.23 20.12
C TYR A 56 -14.97 23.07 19.25
N PHE A 57 -16.27 22.97 19.49
CA PHE A 57 -17.28 23.69 18.72
C PHE A 57 -18.09 24.58 19.64
N HIS A 58 -18.39 25.78 19.15
CA HIS A 58 -19.27 26.73 19.80
C HIS A 58 -20.20 27.32 18.74
N LEU A 59 -21.48 27.37 19.05
CA LEU A 59 -22.51 28.00 18.23
C LEU A 59 -23.06 29.21 18.97
N ASP A 60 -23.47 30.23 18.23
CA ASP A 60 -24.25 31.32 18.81
C ASP A 60 -25.65 30.85 19.21
N ASP A 61 -26.37 31.68 19.97
CA ASP A 61 -27.70 31.35 20.49
C ASP A 61 -28.72 31.07 19.38
N THR A 62 -28.59 31.75 18.24
CA THR A 62 -29.52 31.61 17.11
C THR A 62 -29.38 30.24 16.46
N LEU A 63 -28.14 29.80 16.25
CA LEU A 63 -27.82 28.48 15.69
C LEU A 63 -28.07 27.36 16.71
N THR A 64 -27.75 27.59 17.98
CA THR A 64 -28.00 26.62 19.06
C THR A 64 -29.50 26.37 19.23
N ALA A 65 -30.34 27.42 19.20
CA ALA A 65 -31.79 27.26 19.28
C ALA A 65 -32.37 26.47 18.09
N ARG A 66 -31.73 26.52 16.91
CA ARG A 66 -32.22 25.87 15.69
C ARG A 66 -31.69 24.46 15.49
N PHE A 67 -30.44 24.19 15.87
CA PHE A 67 -29.73 22.95 15.56
C PHE A 67 -29.22 22.19 16.79
N GLY A 68 -29.38 22.75 17.98
CA GLY A 68 -28.82 22.24 19.23
C GLY A 68 -27.34 22.58 19.39
N GLU A 69 -26.78 22.27 20.56
CA GLU A 69 -25.34 22.43 20.81
C GLU A 69 -24.50 21.43 20.00
N LEU A 70 -23.37 21.90 19.48
CA LEU A 70 -22.37 21.00 18.89
C LEU A 70 -21.52 20.36 19.98
N LYS A 71 -21.32 19.05 19.85
CA LYS A 71 -20.47 18.30 20.78
C LYS A 71 -19.01 18.46 20.40
N SER A 72 -18.23 18.95 21.35
CA SER A 72 -16.77 18.86 21.31
C SER A 72 -16.33 17.43 21.62
N GLY A 73 -15.14 17.03 21.18
CA GLY A 73 -14.68 15.66 21.36
C GLY A 73 -13.27 15.40 20.86
N THR A 74 -12.87 14.14 20.96
CA THR A 74 -11.58 13.67 20.48
C THR A 74 -11.75 12.43 19.62
N GLU A 75 -10.81 12.21 18.71
CA GLU A 75 -10.86 11.11 17.77
C GLU A 75 -9.46 10.58 17.44
N MET A 76 -9.28 9.26 17.46
CA MET A 76 -8.17 8.62 16.78
C MET A 76 -8.46 8.57 15.29
N ARG A 77 -8.24 9.68 14.57
CA ARG A 77 -8.56 9.83 13.14
C ARG A 77 -7.98 8.70 12.29
N ARG A 78 -6.74 8.29 12.59
CA ARG A 78 -6.03 7.22 11.88
C ARG A 78 -5.06 6.53 12.83
N VAL A 79 -5.07 5.21 12.83
CA VAL A 79 -4.07 4.35 13.45
C VAL A 79 -3.71 3.31 12.41
N ARG A 80 -2.71 3.61 11.57
CA ARG A 80 -2.33 2.72 10.47
C ARG A 80 -0.98 2.08 10.69
N PHE A 81 -0.92 0.79 10.39
CA PHE A 81 0.32 0.06 10.18
C PHE A 81 0.40 -0.35 8.71
N TYR A 82 1.60 -0.35 8.14
CA TYR A 82 1.80 -0.88 6.82
C TYR A 82 3.14 -1.60 6.67
N ASN A 83 3.11 -2.61 5.81
CA ASN A 83 4.27 -3.26 5.25
C ASN A 83 4.18 -3.16 3.72
N GLN A 84 5.28 -2.80 3.08
CA GLN A 84 5.36 -2.73 1.62
C GLN A 84 6.73 -3.20 1.17
N GLY A 85 6.81 -3.67 -0.07
CA GLY A 85 8.08 -4.12 -0.57
C GLY A 85 8.15 -4.28 -2.08
N LYS A 86 9.35 -4.63 -2.51
CA LYS A 86 9.72 -5.01 -3.87
C LYS A 86 10.42 -6.37 -3.81
N ILE A 87 10.04 -7.28 -4.70
CA ILE A 87 10.52 -8.65 -4.78
C ILE A 87 10.92 -8.89 -6.24
N TYR A 88 12.11 -9.47 -6.47
CA TYR A 88 12.65 -9.73 -7.81
C TYR A 88 12.65 -8.52 -8.76
N GLY A 89 12.78 -7.30 -8.20
CA GLY A 89 12.93 -6.07 -8.97
C GLY A 89 11.68 -5.59 -9.72
N ASN A 90 10.67 -6.43 -9.94
CA ASN A 90 9.48 -6.14 -10.75
C ASN A 90 8.15 -6.39 -10.03
N VAL A 91 8.12 -7.18 -8.95
CA VAL A 91 6.91 -7.38 -8.13
C VAL A 91 6.95 -6.42 -6.95
N ARG A 92 5.86 -5.68 -6.74
CA ARG A 92 5.67 -4.82 -5.58
C ARG A 92 4.43 -5.25 -4.83
N TYR A 93 4.40 -5.03 -3.53
CA TYR A 93 3.22 -5.29 -2.74
C TYR A 93 3.06 -4.22 -1.67
N LYS A 94 1.84 -4.12 -1.14
CA LYS A 94 1.53 -3.32 0.03
C LYS A 94 0.42 -4.00 0.82
N LEU A 95 0.60 -4.03 2.13
CA LEU A 95 -0.40 -4.40 3.13
C LEU A 95 -0.52 -3.21 4.08
N GLN A 96 -1.69 -2.58 4.14
CA GLN A 96 -1.96 -1.48 5.05
C GLN A 96 -3.25 -1.73 5.84
N LEU A 97 -3.09 -1.78 7.15
CA LEU A 97 -4.16 -1.98 8.13
C LEU A 97 -4.49 -0.65 8.81
N GLU A 98 -5.76 -0.45 9.12
CA GLU A 98 -6.28 0.69 9.88
C GLU A 98 -7.07 0.17 11.07
N PHE A 99 -6.77 0.72 12.25
CA PHE A 99 -7.31 0.30 13.55
C PHE A 99 -8.21 1.37 14.19
N SER A 100 -8.30 2.58 13.62
CA SER A 100 -9.23 3.62 14.08
C SER A 100 -10.68 3.12 14.03
N GLY A 101 -11.49 3.46 15.03
CA GLY A 101 -12.92 3.13 15.05
C GLY A 101 -13.27 1.76 15.66
N GLY A 102 -12.30 1.09 16.32
CA GLY A 102 -12.56 -0.12 17.12
C GLY A 102 -12.59 -1.44 16.33
N GLY A 103 -12.25 -1.41 15.04
CA GLY A 103 -12.12 -2.60 14.18
C GLY A 103 -10.90 -2.52 13.27
N VAL A 104 -10.67 -3.57 12.49
CA VAL A 104 -9.57 -3.62 11.51
C VAL A 104 -10.14 -3.48 10.10
N SER A 105 -9.65 -2.49 9.35
CA SER A 105 -9.97 -2.33 7.92
C SER A 105 -8.74 -2.46 7.04
N LEU A 106 -8.93 -3.05 5.85
CA LEU A 106 -7.89 -3.23 4.85
C LEU A 106 -7.91 -2.02 3.91
N LYS A 107 -6.93 -1.13 4.01
CA LYS A 107 -6.89 0.09 3.20
C LYS A 107 -6.19 -0.13 1.87
N ASP A 108 -4.88 -0.38 1.86
CA ASP A 108 -4.15 -0.69 0.62
C ASP A 108 -3.58 -2.11 0.74
N VAL A 109 -4.21 -3.08 0.05
CA VAL A 109 -3.80 -4.49 0.05
C VAL A 109 -3.75 -4.97 -1.39
N TYR A 110 -2.57 -4.90 -2.00
CA TYR A 110 -2.41 -5.22 -3.41
C TYR A 110 -1.04 -5.81 -3.73
N VAL A 111 -0.98 -6.46 -4.89
CA VAL A 111 0.24 -6.83 -5.60
C VAL A 111 0.30 -6.06 -6.91
N GLN A 112 1.49 -5.62 -7.30
CA GLN A 112 1.74 -4.92 -8.55
C GLN A 112 2.88 -5.60 -9.30
N PHE A 113 2.64 -5.91 -10.56
CA PHE A 113 3.63 -6.34 -11.53
C PHE A 113 4.06 -5.14 -12.36
N SER A 114 5.35 -4.85 -12.35
CA SER A 114 5.96 -3.73 -13.07
C SER A 114 6.73 -4.25 -14.28
N LYS A 115 7.03 -3.36 -15.24
CA LYS A 115 7.77 -3.68 -16.48
C LYS A 115 7.04 -4.68 -17.38
N LEU A 116 5.71 -4.63 -17.41
CA LEU A 116 4.92 -5.42 -18.35
C LEU A 116 4.99 -4.79 -19.75
N PRO A 117 5.10 -5.60 -20.82
CA PRO A 117 5.02 -5.08 -22.19
C PRO A 117 3.65 -4.41 -22.40
N VAL A 118 3.63 -3.30 -23.16
CA VAL A 118 2.45 -2.49 -23.50
C VAL A 118 1.88 -1.65 -22.34
N VAL A 119 1.49 -2.28 -21.22
CA VAL A 119 0.75 -1.61 -20.14
C VAL A 119 1.63 -0.98 -19.06
N GLY A 120 2.93 -1.31 -19.03
CA GLY A 120 3.89 -0.79 -18.05
C GLY A 120 3.74 -1.44 -16.68
N ASN A 121 2.60 -1.21 -16.01
CA ASN A 121 2.29 -1.75 -14.69
C ASN A 121 0.87 -2.29 -14.62
N LEU A 122 0.70 -3.41 -13.92
CA LEU A 122 -0.58 -3.98 -13.53
C LEU A 122 -0.61 -4.11 -12.01
N ARG A 123 -1.64 -3.59 -11.38
CA ARG A 123 -1.90 -3.73 -9.94
C ARG A 123 -3.23 -4.44 -9.73
N VAL A 124 -3.24 -5.36 -8.78
CA VAL A 124 -4.39 -6.22 -8.45
C VAL A 124 -4.61 -6.21 -6.94
N GLY A 125 -5.83 -5.93 -6.51
CA GLY A 125 -6.24 -5.97 -5.10
C GLY A 125 -7.00 -4.71 -4.66
N GLN A 126 -7.04 -4.51 -3.34
CA GLN A 126 -7.65 -3.36 -2.66
C GLN A 126 -6.74 -2.13 -2.78
N MET A 127 -7.21 -1.08 -3.45
CA MET A 127 -6.42 0.15 -3.65
C MET A 127 -7.31 1.37 -3.86
N LYS A 128 -6.70 2.56 -3.89
CA LYS A 128 -7.37 3.80 -4.31
C LYS A 128 -7.71 3.77 -5.79
N GLU A 129 -8.89 4.26 -6.14
CA GLU A 129 -9.26 4.49 -7.53
C GLU A 129 -8.58 5.74 -8.09
N PRO A 130 -8.10 5.72 -9.35
CA PRO A 130 -7.38 6.83 -9.96
C PRO A 130 -8.34 7.93 -10.43
N PHE A 131 -9.03 8.60 -9.51
CA PHE A 131 -10.01 9.64 -9.87
C PHE A 131 -9.63 11.01 -9.31
N ARG A 132 -9.53 11.12 -7.98
CA ARG A 132 -9.34 12.42 -7.31
C ARG A 132 -7.90 12.59 -6.86
N LEU A 133 -7.28 13.72 -7.22
CA LEU A 133 -5.92 14.05 -6.79
C LEU A 133 -5.78 14.08 -5.27
N GLU A 134 -6.76 14.65 -4.58
CA GLU A 134 -6.80 14.70 -3.11
C GLU A 134 -6.87 13.31 -2.46
N VAL A 135 -7.58 12.38 -3.09
CA VAL A 135 -7.63 10.99 -2.62
C VAL A 135 -6.32 10.29 -2.95
N ALA A 136 -5.78 10.47 -4.15
CA ALA A 136 -4.51 9.90 -4.59
C ALA A 136 -3.36 10.33 -3.68
N ALA A 137 -3.32 11.60 -3.30
CA ALA A 137 -2.37 12.16 -2.34
C ALA A 137 -2.38 11.40 -1.01
N SER A 138 -1.23 11.38 -0.33
CA SER A 138 -1.17 10.79 1.00
C SER A 138 -1.88 11.68 1.99
N SER A 139 -2.65 11.07 2.89
CA SER A 139 -3.27 11.79 4.01
C SER A 139 -2.28 12.41 4.99
N ASN A 140 -0.97 12.14 4.86
CA ASN A 140 0.08 12.81 5.66
C ASN A 140 0.48 14.17 5.08
N TYR A 141 0.16 14.44 3.82
CA TYR A 141 0.61 15.63 3.08
C TYR A 141 -0.58 16.43 2.54
N MET A 142 -1.73 16.32 3.21
CA MET A 142 -2.88 17.16 2.89
C MET A 142 -2.74 18.51 3.60
N SER A 143 -3.26 19.56 2.97
CA SER A 143 -3.22 20.92 3.52
C SER A 143 -4.19 21.13 4.69
N PHE A 144 -5.32 20.41 4.68
CA PHE A 144 -6.36 20.49 5.71
C PHE A 144 -6.43 19.19 6.52
N MET A 145 -7.00 19.29 7.74
CA MET A 145 -7.22 18.12 8.62
C MET A 145 -8.16 17.08 7.98
N GLU A 146 -9.13 17.58 7.23
CA GLU A 146 -10.10 16.78 6.49
C GLU A 146 -9.93 16.87 4.98
N ARG A 147 -10.45 15.84 4.30
CA ARG A 147 -10.65 15.94 2.86
C ARG A 147 -11.88 16.78 2.56
N SER A 148 -11.98 17.25 1.32
CA SER A 148 -13.14 17.97 0.84
C SER A 148 -14.43 17.16 1.06
N TYR A 149 -15.49 17.91 1.34
CA TYR A 149 -16.83 17.39 1.61
C TYR A 149 -17.39 16.48 0.51
N THR A 150 -16.82 16.49 -0.69
CA THR A 150 -17.22 15.64 -1.82
C THR A 150 -16.90 14.15 -1.63
N LEU A 151 -16.22 13.75 -0.55
CA LEU A 151 -15.89 12.34 -0.25
C LEU A 151 -17.06 11.34 -0.37
N PRO A 152 -18.25 11.58 0.18
CA PRO A 152 -19.31 10.57 0.20
C PRO A 152 -19.88 10.25 -1.19
N PHE A 153 -19.68 11.13 -2.18
CA PHE A 153 -20.29 11.01 -3.50
C PHE A 153 -19.46 10.17 -4.48
N PHE A 154 -18.21 9.83 -4.13
CA PHE A 154 -17.30 9.14 -5.03
C PHE A 154 -16.52 8.04 -4.29
N PRO A 155 -16.24 6.91 -4.94
CA PRO A 155 -15.46 5.84 -4.32
C PRO A 155 -14.04 6.32 -3.97
N GLU A 156 -13.58 6.02 -2.74
CA GLU A 156 -12.18 6.29 -2.35
C GLU A 156 -11.27 5.11 -2.73
N ARG A 157 -11.72 3.89 -2.40
CA ARG A 157 -10.98 2.64 -2.59
C ARG A 157 -11.91 1.51 -2.92
N ASN A 158 -11.43 0.61 -3.77
CA ASN A 158 -12.09 -0.63 -4.09
C ASN A 158 -11.08 -1.72 -4.44
N THR A 159 -11.57 -2.97 -4.44
CA THR A 159 -10.80 -4.11 -4.94
C THR A 159 -10.96 -4.22 -6.45
N GLY A 160 -9.86 -4.30 -7.19
CA GLY A 160 -9.90 -4.35 -8.64
C GLY A 160 -8.56 -4.53 -9.33
N LEU A 161 -8.57 -4.21 -10.61
CA LEU A 161 -7.43 -4.20 -11.52
C LEU A 161 -7.15 -2.75 -11.92
N LEU A 162 -5.89 -2.36 -11.89
CA LEU A 162 -5.43 -1.05 -12.32
C LEU A 162 -4.22 -1.23 -13.23
N ILE A 163 -4.31 -0.72 -14.45
CA ILE A 163 -3.18 -0.57 -15.36
C ILE A 163 -2.75 0.89 -15.40
N PHE A 164 -1.44 1.12 -15.43
CA PHE A 164 -0.92 2.47 -15.52
C PHE A 164 0.49 2.53 -16.09
N ASN A 165 0.74 3.60 -16.83
CA ASN A 165 2.03 3.86 -17.44
C ASN A 165 2.31 5.35 -17.54
N ASP A 166 3.60 5.67 -17.53
CA ASP A 166 4.10 7.02 -17.73
C ASP A 166 4.79 7.12 -19.10
N PHE A 167 4.39 8.09 -19.90
CA PHE A 167 4.95 8.38 -21.21
C PHE A 167 5.90 9.58 -21.09
N GLY A 168 7.20 9.28 -21.06
CA GLY A 168 8.23 10.29 -20.85
C GLY A 168 8.19 10.87 -19.43
N LYS A 169 8.33 12.19 -19.31
CA LYS A 169 8.30 12.90 -18.02
C LYS A 169 7.01 13.70 -17.78
N HIS A 170 6.11 13.74 -18.76
CA HIS A 170 5.03 14.72 -18.81
C HIS A 170 3.65 14.10 -18.69
N ILE A 171 3.45 12.87 -19.19
CA ILE A 171 2.12 12.29 -19.33
C ILE A 171 2.05 11.00 -18.52
N GLY A 172 1.08 10.92 -17.61
CA GLY A 172 0.73 9.69 -16.90
C GLY A 172 -0.69 9.26 -17.25
N VAL A 173 -0.89 7.97 -17.52
CA VAL A 173 -2.20 7.39 -17.83
C VAL A 173 -2.47 6.24 -16.86
N GLU A 174 -3.66 6.26 -16.26
CA GLU A 174 -4.16 5.25 -15.33
C GLU A 174 -5.57 4.83 -15.78
N ALA A 175 -5.85 3.53 -15.81
CA ALA A 175 -7.19 2.99 -16.09
C ALA A 175 -7.42 1.73 -15.27
N GLY A 176 -8.59 1.61 -14.65
CA GLY A 176 -8.90 0.50 -13.76
C GLY A 176 -10.36 0.08 -13.78
N LEU A 177 -10.55 -1.19 -13.44
CA LEU A 177 -11.84 -1.83 -13.27
C LEU A 177 -11.91 -2.35 -11.83
N PHE A 178 -12.90 -1.88 -11.09
CA PHE A 178 -13.04 -2.13 -9.67
C PHE A 178 -14.41 -2.74 -9.38
N ARG A 179 -14.48 -3.70 -8.46
CA ARG A 179 -15.78 -4.14 -7.94
C ARG A 179 -16.29 -3.06 -7.00
N ASN A 180 -17.55 -2.68 -7.14
CA ASN A 180 -18.18 -1.73 -6.23
C ASN A 180 -18.43 -2.43 -4.88
N ALA A 181 -17.53 -2.20 -3.92
CA ALA A 181 -17.50 -2.85 -2.63
C ALA A 181 -17.20 -1.81 -1.53
N GLY A 182 -17.36 -2.18 -0.27
CA GLY A 182 -16.93 -1.32 0.83
C GLY A 182 -15.44 -0.96 0.79
N SER A 183 -15.08 0.27 1.20
CA SER A 183 -13.70 0.77 1.21
C SER A 183 -12.75 0.07 2.21
N ASP A 184 -13.27 -0.90 2.97
CA ASP A 184 -12.56 -1.64 4.02
C ASP A 184 -12.01 -3.00 3.56
N GLY A 185 -12.32 -3.41 2.33
CA GLY A 185 -11.65 -4.52 1.64
C GLY A 185 -12.01 -5.92 2.12
N ASN A 186 -13.10 -6.03 2.88
CA ASN A 186 -13.64 -7.30 3.35
C ASN A 186 -15.16 -7.35 3.12
N ASP A 187 -15.60 -6.94 1.94
CA ASP A 187 -17.00 -7.00 1.56
C ASP A 187 -17.30 -8.34 0.87
N LYS A 188 -17.71 -9.32 1.67
CA LYS A 188 -17.98 -10.70 1.22
C LYS A 188 -19.29 -10.82 0.42
N ALA A 189 -20.18 -9.83 0.52
CA ALA A 189 -21.49 -9.82 -0.10
C ALA A 189 -21.64 -8.64 -1.08
N ALA A 190 -20.53 -8.11 -1.61
CA ALA A 190 -20.55 -7.05 -2.60
C ALA A 190 -21.41 -7.47 -3.81
N GLY A 191 -22.28 -6.57 -4.27
CA GLY A 191 -23.15 -6.77 -5.43
C GLY A 191 -22.39 -7.02 -6.74
N THR A 192 -23.10 -7.14 -7.85
CA THR A 192 -22.50 -7.41 -9.17
C THR A 192 -21.94 -6.17 -9.87
N ASP A 193 -22.01 -5.01 -9.23
CA ASP A 193 -21.65 -3.74 -9.86
C ASP A 193 -20.13 -3.55 -9.93
N TYR A 194 -19.70 -2.93 -11.02
CA TYR A 194 -18.30 -2.60 -11.28
C TYR A 194 -18.16 -1.13 -11.63
N ASN A 195 -17.09 -0.52 -11.13
CA ASN A 195 -16.69 0.85 -11.44
C ASN A 195 -15.54 0.81 -12.44
N PHE A 196 -15.66 1.62 -13.49
CA PHE A 196 -14.56 1.91 -14.40
C PHE A 196 -14.03 3.32 -14.12
N THR A 197 -12.73 3.43 -13.88
CA THR A 197 -12.11 4.70 -13.51
C THR A 197 -10.84 4.89 -14.33
N ALA A 198 -10.68 6.07 -14.93
CA ALA A 198 -9.50 6.44 -15.69
C ALA A 198 -9.04 7.85 -15.35
N ARG A 199 -7.73 8.09 -15.48
CA ARG A 199 -7.10 9.38 -15.26
C ARG A 199 -5.95 9.60 -16.23
N LEU A 200 -5.92 10.81 -16.76
CA LEU A 200 -4.83 11.38 -17.53
C LEU A 200 -4.24 12.53 -16.71
N THR A 201 -2.91 12.55 -16.55
CA THR A 201 -2.20 13.66 -15.91
C THR A 201 -1.15 14.19 -16.88
N GLY A 202 -1.04 15.51 -16.97
CA GLY A 202 -0.10 16.24 -17.82
C GLY A 202 0.53 17.40 -17.06
N ASN A 203 1.84 17.62 -17.22
CA ASN A 203 2.58 18.79 -16.72
C ASN A 203 3.19 19.58 -17.88
#